data_AF-A0A8S3H8J0-F1
#
_entry.id   AF-A0A8S3H8J0-F1
#
_cell.length_a   1.000
_cell.length_b   1.000
_cell.length_c   1.000
_cell.angle_alpha   90.00
_cell.angle_beta   90.00
_cell.angle_gamma   90.00
#
_symmetry.space_group_name_H-M   'P 1'
#
loop_
_entity.id
_entity.type
_entity.pdbx_description
1 polymer ?
#
loop_
_entity_poly.entity_id
_entity_poly.type
_entity_poly.pdbx_seq_one_letter_code
_entity_poly.pdbx_strand_id
1 'polypeptide(L)'
;MYSIALISFCFIFLINYTFQQGQGSFEVREHSVTRPYASVFSTSNSNWDLTGNTIVTDKFIRLTPDVQSKAGGLWNRIPVYYPDWEMHVQFKVFGEAKTLFGDGFVIWYVRDPKIAGPVYGSKDFFQGLAIVMDTYANRNDDYSRTFPYISAIVNNGSLHYNHDDDGFNLTVASCESHFRGRDTDTLVAIRYQDNRLTVSTDTEGQNKWTE
;
A
#
# COMPACT_ATOMS: atom_id res chain seq x y z
N MET A 1 27.70 -64.60 -25.26
CA MET A 1 27.21 -63.47 -26.06
C MET A 1 26.54 -62.51 -25.08
N TYR A 2 27.22 -61.39 -24.81
CA TYR A 2 26.90 -60.18 -24.05
C TYR A 2 25.77 -60.18 -23.00
N SER A 3 26.20 -60.21 -21.74
CA SER A 3 25.49 -59.63 -20.60
C SER A 3 25.78 -58.12 -20.58
N ILE A 4 24.75 -57.29 -20.69
CA ILE A 4 24.83 -55.85 -20.38
C ILE A 4 23.62 -55.53 -19.50
N ALA A 5 23.86 -55.52 -18.19
CA ALA A 5 22.93 -54.97 -17.22
C ALA A 5 22.88 -53.44 -17.36
N LEU A 6 21.67 -52.89 -17.34
CA LEU A 6 21.41 -51.46 -17.26
C LEU A 6 22.08 -50.87 -16.02
N ILE A 7 22.97 -49.88 -16.19
CA ILE A 7 23.37 -48.98 -15.11
C ILE A 7 22.47 -47.75 -15.22
N SER A 8 21.42 -47.76 -14.41
CA SER A 8 20.60 -46.59 -14.12
C SER A 8 21.42 -45.61 -13.29
N PHE A 9 21.79 -44.45 -13.86
CA PHE A 9 22.35 -43.34 -13.11
C PHE A 9 21.20 -42.49 -12.56
N CYS A 10 20.78 -42.81 -11.34
CA CYS A 10 19.91 -41.98 -10.52
C CYS A 10 20.76 -40.81 -9.97
N PHE A 11 20.70 -39.65 -10.60
CA PHE A 11 21.27 -38.42 -10.04
C PHE A 11 20.30 -37.84 -9.01
N ILE A 12 20.49 -38.21 -7.74
CA ILE A 12 19.84 -37.56 -6.61
C ILE A 12 20.66 -36.31 -6.28
N PHE A 13 20.21 -35.15 -6.74
CA PHE A 13 20.62 -33.87 -6.16
C PHE A 13 19.70 -33.56 -4.98
N LEU A 14 20.09 -33.97 -3.77
CA LEU A 14 19.52 -33.45 -2.54
C LEU A 14 20.21 -32.13 -2.21
N ILE A 15 19.58 -31.03 -2.62
CA ILE A 15 19.88 -29.72 -2.07
C ILE A 15 18.90 -29.49 -0.92
N ASN A 16 19.34 -29.78 0.31
CA ASN A 16 18.66 -29.32 1.51
C ASN A 16 19.14 -27.90 1.83
N TYR A 17 18.38 -26.89 1.44
CA TYR A 17 18.46 -25.58 2.10
C TYR A 17 17.37 -25.52 3.15
N THR A 18 17.74 -25.81 4.41
CA THR A 18 16.95 -25.38 5.56
C THR A 18 17.53 -24.06 6.01
N PHE A 19 16.91 -22.96 5.59
CA PHE A 19 17.02 -21.71 6.32
C PHE A 19 15.73 -21.56 7.12
N GLN A 20 15.80 -21.83 8.43
CA GLN A 20 14.77 -21.46 9.38
C GLN A 20 15.37 -20.46 10.36
N GLN A 21 14.88 -19.22 10.28
CA GLN A 21 14.65 -18.43 11.48
C GLN A 21 13.16 -18.10 11.50
N GLY A 22 12.52 -18.55 12.58
CA GLY A 22 11.08 -18.56 12.75
C GLY A 22 10.51 -17.18 13.00
N GLN A 23 9.63 -16.75 12.10
CA GLN A 23 8.21 -16.53 12.37
C GLN A 23 7.52 -16.70 11.01
N GLY A 24 6.62 -17.68 10.88
CA GLY A 24 5.78 -17.70 9.69
C GLY A 24 4.98 -16.40 9.67
N SER A 25 5.02 -15.65 8.57
CA SER A 25 4.08 -14.57 8.36
C SER A 25 2.68 -15.19 8.35
N PHE A 26 1.78 -14.65 9.19
CA PHE A 26 0.40 -15.08 9.23
C PHE A 26 -0.50 -13.89 8.93
N GLU A 27 -1.55 -14.14 8.16
CA GLU A 27 -2.56 -13.12 7.86
C GLU A 27 -3.37 -12.84 9.13
N VAL A 28 -3.41 -11.57 9.53
CA VAL A 28 -4.25 -11.11 10.64
C VAL A 28 -5.61 -10.70 10.09
N ARG A 29 -6.60 -11.60 10.21
CA ARG A 29 -7.92 -11.43 9.58
C ARG A 29 -8.65 -10.16 10.00
N GLU A 30 -8.53 -9.78 11.26
CA GLU A 30 -9.18 -8.58 11.79
C GLU A 30 -8.65 -7.28 11.19
N HIS A 31 -7.42 -7.29 10.64
CA HIS A 31 -6.78 -6.19 9.94
C HIS A 31 -6.64 -6.45 8.43
N SER A 32 -7.42 -7.39 7.89
CA SER A 32 -7.38 -7.75 6.46
C SER A 32 -8.75 -7.57 5.79
N VAL A 33 -8.73 -7.30 4.49
CA VAL A 33 -9.92 -7.27 3.62
C VAL A 33 -9.56 -7.98 2.32
N THR A 34 -10.22 -9.11 2.05
CA THR A 34 -9.98 -9.94 0.88
C THR A 34 -11.26 -10.15 0.08
N ARG A 35 -11.13 -10.55 -1.20
CA ARG A 35 -12.28 -10.79 -2.08
C ARG A 35 -13.08 -12.01 -1.62
N PRO A 36 -14.41 -12.05 -1.81
CA PRO A 36 -15.25 -10.99 -2.36
C PRO A 36 -15.57 -9.89 -1.33
N TYR A 37 -15.23 -8.64 -1.65
CA TYR A 37 -15.25 -7.57 -0.65
C TYR A 37 -16.65 -7.24 -0.13
N ALA A 38 -17.68 -7.30 -0.98
CA ALA A 38 -19.05 -6.95 -0.55
C ALA A 38 -19.55 -7.80 0.63
N SER A 39 -19.08 -9.05 0.75
CA SER A 39 -19.42 -9.93 1.88
C SER A 39 -18.84 -9.47 3.22
N VAL A 40 -17.68 -8.80 3.20
CA VAL A 40 -17.06 -8.24 4.41
C VAL A 40 -17.93 -7.12 4.97
N PHE A 41 -18.50 -6.29 4.09
CA PHE A 41 -19.28 -5.10 4.48
C PHE A 41 -20.80 -5.34 4.52
N SER A 42 -21.30 -6.52 4.13
CA SER A 42 -22.73 -6.86 4.21
C SER A 42 -23.18 -7.25 5.62
N THR A 43 -22.24 -7.62 6.48
CA THR A 43 -22.53 -7.97 7.88
C THR A 43 -22.33 -6.75 8.78
N SER A 44 -23.17 -6.63 9.82
CA SER A 44 -23.02 -5.57 10.84
C SER A 44 -21.69 -5.64 11.61
N ASN A 45 -20.98 -6.77 11.50
CA ASN A 45 -19.77 -7.09 12.26
C ASN A 45 -18.48 -6.85 11.46
N SER A 46 -18.52 -6.07 10.37
CA SER A 46 -17.30 -5.65 9.69
C SER A 46 -16.36 -4.92 10.66
N ASN A 47 -15.08 -5.31 10.66
CA ASN A 47 -14.01 -4.59 11.36
C ASN A 47 -13.57 -3.33 10.60
N TRP A 48 -14.24 -3.00 9.50
CA TRP A 48 -13.86 -1.90 8.62
C TRP A 48 -15.01 -0.94 8.39
N ASP A 49 -14.69 0.35 8.48
CA ASP A 49 -15.57 1.47 8.20
C ASP A 49 -15.28 2.08 6.83
N LEU A 50 -16.34 2.38 6.10
CA LEU A 50 -16.29 3.12 4.85
C LEU A 50 -16.62 4.60 5.12
N THR A 51 -15.96 5.51 4.42
CA THR A 51 -16.21 6.96 4.52
C THR A 51 -16.26 7.62 3.15
N GLY A 52 -16.93 8.78 3.08
CA GLY A 52 -16.95 9.62 1.90
C GLY A 52 -17.56 8.93 0.68
N ASN A 53 -16.87 9.00 -0.46
CA ASN A 53 -17.31 8.49 -1.75
C ASN A 53 -16.96 7.02 -2.00
N THR A 54 -16.49 6.29 -0.98
CA THR A 54 -16.06 4.90 -1.14
C THR A 54 -17.23 4.00 -1.54
N ILE A 55 -17.03 3.20 -2.58
CA ILE A 55 -17.97 2.18 -3.06
C ILE A 55 -17.31 0.80 -3.00
N VAL A 56 -18.08 -0.19 -2.59
CA VAL A 56 -17.65 -1.60 -2.54
C VAL A 56 -18.38 -2.42 -3.59
N THR A 57 -17.64 -3.29 -4.26
CA THR A 57 -18.15 -4.35 -5.13
C THR A 57 -17.52 -5.68 -4.72
N ASP A 58 -17.94 -6.81 -5.29
CA ASP A 58 -17.27 -8.09 -5.06
C ASP A 58 -15.79 -8.09 -5.52
N LYS A 59 -15.44 -7.22 -6.48
CA LYS A 59 -14.13 -7.23 -7.16
C LYS A 59 -13.15 -6.18 -6.65
N PHE A 60 -13.65 -5.04 -6.17
CA PHE A 60 -12.81 -3.93 -5.70
C PHE A 60 -13.54 -3.04 -4.70
N ILE A 61 -12.75 -2.32 -3.90
CA ILE A 61 -13.17 -1.18 -3.10
C ILE A 61 -12.61 0.06 -3.80
N ARG A 62 -13.48 0.95 -4.26
CA ARG A 62 -13.08 2.19 -4.94
C ARG A 62 -13.25 3.36 -3.98
N LEU A 63 -12.15 4.03 -3.62
CA LEU A 63 -12.16 5.18 -2.72
C LEU A 63 -12.78 6.42 -3.38
N THR A 64 -12.35 6.73 -4.60
CA THR A 64 -12.84 7.88 -5.37
C THR A 64 -13.15 7.48 -6.82
N PRO A 65 -14.18 8.06 -7.46
CA PRO A 65 -14.34 8.00 -8.91
C PRO A 65 -13.42 9.00 -9.61
N ASP A 66 -13.26 8.88 -10.93
CA ASP A 66 -12.55 9.84 -11.78
C ASP A 66 -13.40 11.12 -12.00
N VAL A 67 -13.66 11.83 -10.90
CA VAL A 67 -14.43 13.08 -10.85
C VAL A 67 -13.79 13.99 -9.81
N GLN A 68 -13.79 15.29 -10.08
CA GLN A 68 -13.21 16.30 -9.20
C GLN A 68 -13.85 16.33 -7.80
N SER A 69 -13.05 16.75 -6.81
CA SER A 69 -13.46 17.04 -5.44
C SER A 69 -14.16 15.86 -4.76
N LYS A 70 -13.52 14.70 -4.80
CA LYS A 70 -13.97 13.47 -4.14
C LYS A 70 -12.97 13.02 -3.11
N ALA A 71 -13.50 12.56 -1.98
CA ALA A 71 -12.72 11.99 -0.90
C ALA A 71 -13.44 10.72 -0.42
N GLY A 72 -12.68 9.65 -0.22
CA GLY A 72 -13.18 8.40 0.31
C GLY A 72 -12.11 7.75 1.16
N GLY A 73 -12.53 6.91 2.08
CA GLY A 73 -11.62 6.19 2.98
C GLY A 73 -12.16 4.83 3.39
N LEU A 74 -11.23 3.98 3.79
CA LEU A 74 -11.45 2.66 4.36
C LEU A 74 -10.60 2.57 5.64
N TRP A 75 -11.25 2.36 6.79
CA TRP A 75 -10.60 2.45 8.10
C TRP A 75 -10.86 1.19 8.93
N ASN A 76 -9.81 0.59 9.47
CA ASN A 76 -9.96 -0.52 10.41
C ASN A 76 -10.41 0.01 11.79
N ARG A 77 -11.34 -0.70 12.44
CA ARG A 77 -11.89 -0.36 13.75
C ARG A 77 -11.03 -0.86 14.90
N ILE A 78 -10.19 -1.86 14.65
CA ILE A 78 -9.40 -2.55 15.67
C ILE A 78 -7.98 -1.96 15.64
N PRO A 79 -7.48 -1.43 16.77
CA PRO A 79 -6.10 -0.96 16.82
C PRO A 79 -5.11 -2.11 16.62
N VAL A 80 -4.01 -1.82 15.94
CA VAL A 80 -2.91 -2.78 15.71
C VAL A 80 -1.98 -2.74 16.91
N TYR A 81 -1.83 -3.87 17.61
CA TYR A 81 -0.95 -4.01 18.79
C TYR A 81 0.33 -4.80 18.52
N TYR A 82 0.59 -5.15 17.27
CA TYR A 82 1.78 -5.89 16.86
C TYR A 82 2.99 -4.96 16.77
N PRO A 83 4.13 -5.28 17.43
CA PRO A 83 5.33 -4.46 17.37
C PRO A 83 5.98 -4.52 15.98
N ASP A 84 5.95 -5.69 15.36
CA ASP A 84 6.41 -5.93 14.00
C ASP A 84 5.21 -6.32 13.13
N TRP A 85 5.08 -5.71 11.97
CA TRP A 85 3.97 -5.94 11.06
C TRP A 85 4.36 -5.68 9.61
N GLU A 86 3.64 -6.32 8.70
CA GLU A 86 3.76 -6.09 7.26
C GLU A 86 2.35 -6.00 6.67
N MET A 87 2.08 -4.93 5.92
CA MET A 87 0.81 -4.70 5.24
C MET A 87 1.02 -4.80 3.74
N HIS A 88 0.26 -5.67 3.08
CA HIS A 88 0.23 -5.78 1.62
C HIS A 88 -1.04 -5.12 1.10
N VAL A 89 -0.88 -4.21 0.15
CA VAL A 89 -2.00 -3.53 -0.50
C VAL A 89 -1.89 -3.75 -1.99
N GLN A 90 -2.86 -4.47 -2.55
CA GLN A 90 -3.09 -4.51 -3.98
C GLN A 90 -4.01 -3.34 -4.36
N PHE A 91 -3.55 -2.49 -5.27
CA PHE A 91 -4.27 -1.29 -5.67
C PHE A 91 -4.15 -1.01 -7.17
N LYS A 92 -5.02 -0.11 -7.65
CA LYS A 92 -4.94 0.48 -8.99
C LYS A 92 -5.31 1.96 -8.93
N VAL A 93 -4.53 2.78 -9.61
CA VAL A 93 -4.84 4.20 -9.85
C VAL A 93 -5.00 4.40 -11.35
N PHE A 94 -6.16 4.83 -11.79
CA PHE A 94 -6.49 5.01 -13.20
C PHE A 94 -7.45 6.17 -13.40
N GLY A 95 -7.46 6.74 -14.60
CA GLY A 95 -8.37 7.80 -15.01
C GLY A 95 -8.18 8.12 -16.50
N GLU A 96 -9.15 8.81 -17.10
CA GLU A 96 -9.15 9.13 -18.53
C GLU A 96 -8.14 10.23 -18.88
N ALA A 97 -7.89 11.15 -17.95
CA ALA A 97 -6.96 12.25 -18.15
C ALA A 97 -5.51 11.76 -18.27
N LYS A 98 -4.80 12.24 -19.30
CA LYS A 98 -3.41 11.89 -19.56
C LYS A 98 -2.39 12.78 -18.85
N THR A 99 -2.75 14.04 -18.58
CA THR A 99 -1.81 15.07 -18.10
C THR A 99 -2.25 15.76 -16.83
N LEU A 100 -3.54 16.06 -16.68
CA LEU A 100 -4.09 16.67 -15.46
C LEU A 100 -4.91 15.64 -14.69
N PHE A 101 -4.30 15.03 -13.68
CA PHE A 101 -4.89 14.03 -12.80
C PHE A 101 -4.34 14.21 -11.39
N GLY A 102 -5.10 13.80 -10.38
CA GLY A 102 -4.71 13.95 -8.99
C GLY A 102 -5.82 13.58 -8.01
N ASP A 103 -5.55 13.54 -6.71
CA ASP A 103 -4.23 13.84 -6.12
C ASP A 103 -3.42 12.56 -5.84
N GLY A 104 -4.09 11.48 -5.42
CA GLY A 104 -3.46 10.22 -5.04
C GLY A 104 -4.23 9.53 -3.92
N PHE A 105 -3.53 8.75 -3.11
CA PHE A 105 -4.11 8.17 -1.89
C PHE A 105 -3.05 8.01 -0.80
N VAL A 106 -3.50 7.76 0.43
CA VAL A 106 -2.61 7.58 1.58
C VAL A 106 -2.96 6.29 2.30
N ILE A 107 -1.93 5.52 2.68
CA ILE A 107 -2.05 4.40 3.60
C ILE A 107 -1.66 4.89 4.99
N TRP A 108 -2.59 4.77 5.94
CA TRP A 108 -2.49 5.34 7.27
C TRP A 108 -2.22 4.29 8.34
N TYR A 109 -1.28 4.58 9.24
CA TYR A 109 -1.15 3.92 10.53
C TYR A 109 -1.15 5.02 11.61
N VAL A 110 -2.33 5.33 12.16
CA VAL A 110 -2.55 6.54 12.96
C VAL A 110 -3.38 6.28 14.20
N ARG A 111 -3.22 7.17 15.21
CA ARG A 111 -3.98 7.12 16.47
C ARG A 111 -5.47 7.40 16.28
N ASP A 112 -5.81 8.42 15.49
CA ASP A 112 -7.18 8.92 15.35
C ASP A 112 -7.71 8.62 13.93
N PRO A 113 -8.30 7.43 13.69
CA PRO A 113 -8.79 7.07 12.36
C PRO A 113 -10.10 7.79 12.02
N LYS A 114 -10.46 7.81 10.72
CA LYS A 114 -11.80 8.19 10.25
C LYS A 114 -12.22 9.64 10.51
N ILE A 115 -11.26 10.53 10.69
CA ILE A 115 -11.53 11.97 10.75
C ILE A 115 -11.26 12.56 9.37
N ALA A 116 -12.27 13.19 8.78
CA ALA A 116 -12.16 13.82 7.47
C ALA A 116 -11.31 15.08 7.55
N GLY A 117 -10.66 15.44 6.44
CA GLY A 117 -9.84 16.65 6.35
C GLY A 117 -9.15 16.81 5.01
N PRO A 118 -8.23 17.78 4.90
CA PRO A 118 -7.64 18.17 3.62
C PRO A 118 -6.53 17.23 3.13
N VAL A 119 -5.98 16.35 3.98
CA VAL A 119 -4.83 15.51 3.62
C VAL A 119 -5.34 14.22 2.97
N TYR A 120 -5.48 14.23 1.64
CA TYR A 120 -6.03 13.12 0.84
C TYR A 120 -7.36 12.57 1.41
N GLY A 121 -8.21 13.47 1.91
CA GLY A 121 -9.51 13.14 2.51
C GLY A 121 -9.50 12.86 4.02
N SER A 122 -8.34 12.90 4.70
CA SER A 122 -8.23 12.72 6.15
C SER A 122 -7.69 13.96 6.88
N LYS A 123 -7.76 13.93 8.22
CA LYS A 123 -7.37 15.06 9.08
C LYS A 123 -5.89 15.40 8.89
N ASP A 124 -5.64 16.70 8.95
CA ASP A 124 -4.31 17.24 9.19
C ASP A 124 -3.92 17.09 10.68
N PHE A 125 -2.67 17.39 11.02
CA PHE A 125 -2.12 17.21 12.38
C PHE A 125 -2.36 15.79 12.90
N PHE A 126 -2.11 14.80 12.05
CA PHE A 126 -2.23 13.38 12.41
C PHE A 126 -1.09 12.97 13.35
N GLN A 127 -1.33 11.92 14.13
CA GLN A 127 -0.31 11.27 14.93
C GLN A 127 -0.13 9.83 14.45
N GLY A 128 1.03 9.54 13.88
CA GLY A 128 1.37 8.24 13.31
C GLY A 128 2.15 8.35 12.01
N LEU A 129 1.97 7.37 11.14
CA LEU A 129 2.61 7.21 9.84
C LEU A 129 1.61 7.40 8.71
N ALA A 130 2.03 8.12 7.67
CA ALA A 130 1.36 8.23 6.39
C ALA A 130 2.32 7.77 5.28
N ILE A 131 1.91 6.78 4.49
CA ILE A 131 2.55 6.45 3.22
C ILE A 131 1.71 7.09 2.12
N VAL A 132 2.20 8.22 1.60
CA VAL A 132 1.52 9.01 0.57
C VAL A 132 1.91 8.47 -0.80
N MET A 133 0.90 8.13 -1.59
CA MET A 133 1.01 7.65 -2.96
C MET A 133 0.53 8.78 -3.86
N ASP A 134 1.43 9.72 -4.11
CA ASP A 134 1.14 10.99 -4.76
C ASP A 134 1.23 10.87 -6.28
N THR A 135 0.28 11.46 -7.00
CA THR A 135 0.23 11.40 -8.46
C THR A 135 0.38 12.76 -9.12
N TYR A 136 0.29 13.85 -8.37
CA TYR A 136 0.29 15.19 -8.92
C TYR A 136 1.40 16.02 -8.29
N ALA A 137 2.15 16.76 -9.11
CA ALA A 137 3.16 17.69 -8.62
C ALA A 137 2.48 19.02 -8.28
N ASN A 138 2.25 19.31 -7.00
CA ASN A 138 1.75 20.61 -6.59
C ASN A 138 2.86 21.67 -6.61
N ARG A 139 4.12 21.24 -6.41
CA ARG A 139 5.29 22.13 -6.42
C ARG A 139 5.77 22.42 -7.85
N ASN A 140 5.81 23.71 -8.21
CA ASN A 140 6.34 24.20 -9.48
C ASN A 140 7.78 24.74 -9.31
N ASP A 141 8.78 23.87 -9.10
CA ASP A 141 10.18 24.29 -9.10
C ASP A 141 11.08 23.46 -10.03
N ASP A 142 12.22 24.04 -10.39
CA ASP A 142 13.20 23.52 -11.37
C ASP A 142 13.87 22.19 -10.95
N TYR A 143 13.57 21.69 -9.75
CA TYR A 143 13.99 20.39 -9.22
C TYR A 143 12.86 19.35 -9.31
N SER A 144 12.12 19.36 -10.42
CA SER A 144 10.90 18.56 -10.56
C SER A 144 11.17 17.09 -10.28
N ARG A 145 10.60 16.58 -9.18
CA ARG A 145 10.47 15.14 -8.97
C ARG A 145 9.63 14.57 -10.11
N THR A 146 9.97 13.37 -10.57
CA THR A 146 9.09 12.65 -11.48
C THR A 146 7.95 12.04 -10.66
N PHE A 147 6.71 12.28 -11.09
CA PHE A 147 5.52 11.71 -10.48
C PHE A 147 4.99 10.55 -11.35
N PRO A 148 4.28 9.56 -10.77
CA PRO A 148 3.89 9.44 -9.37
C PRO A 148 5.04 9.15 -8.40
N TYR A 149 4.84 9.54 -7.14
CA TYR A 149 5.86 9.58 -6.10
C TYR A 149 5.33 8.99 -4.79
N ILE A 150 6.18 8.27 -4.06
CA ILE A 150 5.83 7.68 -2.77
C ILE A 150 6.64 8.38 -1.69
N SER A 151 5.97 8.86 -0.64
CA SER A 151 6.62 9.46 0.52
C SER A 151 6.14 8.83 1.82
N ALA A 152 7.07 8.63 2.76
CA ALA A 152 6.78 8.27 4.13
C ALA A 152 6.84 9.52 5.00
N ILE A 153 5.80 9.77 5.79
CA ILE A 153 5.70 10.91 6.70
C ILE A 153 5.34 10.41 8.08
N VAL A 154 6.12 10.82 9.09
CA VAL A 154 5.83 10.56 10.50
C VAL A 154 5.47 11.86 11.19
N ASN A 155 4.34 11.88 11.86
CA ASN A 155 3.84 13.07 12.55
C ASN A 155 3.43 12.72 13.99
N ASN A 156 3.67 13.64 14.91
CA ASN A 156 3.31 13.52 16.32
C ASN A 156 2.03 14.30 16.67
N GLY A 157 1.35 14.88 15.68
CA GLY A 157 0.16 15.71 15.84
C GLY A 157 0.44 17.21 15.90
N SER A 158 1.68 17.66 15.72
CA SER A 158 2.05 19.09 15.73
C SER A 158 2.38 19.67 14.36
N LEU A 159 2.65 18.81 13.36
CA LEU A 159 3.10 19.26 12.04
C LEU A 159 1.91 19.38 11.09
N HIS A 160 1.83 20.49 10.37
CA HIS A 160 0.85 20.76 9.31
C HIS A 160 1.34 20.16 8.00
N TYR A 161 0.53 19.33 7.35
CA TYR A 161 0.81 18.86 5.99
C TYR A 161 0.46 19.97 4.98
N ASN A 162 1.48 20.52 4.33
CA ASN A 162 1.31 21.49 3.27
C ASN A 162 1.11 20.78 1.92
N HIS A 163 -0.10 20.85 1.38
CA HIS A 163 -0.41 20.23 0.09
C HIS A 163 0.24 20.96 -1.09
N ASP A 164 0.53 22.27 -0.97
CA ASP A 164 1.15 23.05 -2.05
C ASP A 164 2.62 22.69 -2.27
N ASP A 165 3.25 21.96 -1.34
CA ASP A 165 4.63 21.48 -1.45
C ASP A 165 4.76 19.95 -1.39
N ASP A 166 3.67 19.22 -1.60
CA ASP A 166 3.61 17.75 -1.55
C ASP A 166 4.04 17.16 -0.18
N GLY A 167 3.99 17.96 0.89
CA GLY A 167 4.49 17.58 2.22
C GLY A 167 6.01 17.41 2.29
N PHE A 168 6.74 18.09 1.42
CA PHE A 168 8.19 17.91 1.24
C PHE A 168 8.97 17.99 2.56
N ASN A 169 8.67 19.00 3.39
CA ASN A 169 9.40 19.24 4.64
C ASN A 169 9.15 18.19 5.73
N LEU A 170 8.10 17.38 5.60
CA LEU A 170 7.73 16.33 6.56
C LEU A 170 8.19 14.94 6.13
N THR A 171 8.65 14.79 4.89
CA THR A 171 9.00 13.51 4.29
C THR A 171 10.29 12.97 4.91
N VAL A 172 10.23 11.76 5.49
CA VAL A 172 11.40 11.08 6.08
C VAL A 172 12.13 10.18 5.09
N ALA A 173 11.41 9.65 4.10
CA ALA A 173 11.95 8.83 3.03
C ALA A 173 10.99 8.86 1.84
N SER A 174 11.52 8.66 0.63
CA SER A 174 10.69 8.68 -0.57
C SER A 174 11.35 8.06 -1.80
N CYS A 175 10.54 7.64 -2.76
CA CYS A 175 10.99 7.08 -4.03
C CYS A 175 10.03 7.42 -5.17
N GLU A 176 10.56 7.44 -6.40
CA GLU A 176 9.75 7.51 -7.62
C GLU A 176 9.12 6.14 -7.89
N SER A 177 7.82 6.12 -8.22
CA SER A 177 7.14 4.86 -8.56
C SER A 177 6.01 5.10 -9.54
N HIS A 178 6.18 4.59 -10.75
CA HIS A 178 5.17 4.73 -11.80
C HIS A 178 4.02 3.72 -11.63
N PHE A 179 3.16 3.92 -10.63
CA PHE A 179 2.05 3.01 -10.32
C PHE A 179 0.72 3.32 -11.04
N ARG A 180 0.58 4.52 -11.64
CA ARG A 180 -0.67 4.94 -12.30
C ARG A 180 -0.81 4.33 -13.70
N GLY A 181 -2.03 3.93 -14.06
CA GLY A 181 -2.37 3.51 -15.42
C GLY A 181 -1.78 2.17 -15.83
N ARG A 182 -1.43 1.31 -14.86
CA ARG A 182 -0.91 -0.03 -15.13
C ARG A 182 -2.03 -1.01 -15.47
N ASP A 183 -1.79 -1.83 -16.50
CA ASP A 183 -2.70 -2.91 -16.89
C ASP A 183 -2.69 -4.06 -15.87
N THR A 184 -1.52 -4.32 -15.29
CA THR A 184 -1.29 -5.32 -14.24
C THR A 184 -1.74 -4.81 -12.87
N ASP A 185 -1.87 -5.73 -11.91
CA ASP A 185 -2.08 -5.36 -10.52
C ASP A 185 -0.81 -4.72 -9.95
N THR A 186 -0.97 -3.61 -9.23
CA THR A 186 0.13 -2.97 -8.50
C THR A 186 0.05 -3.36 -7.04
N LEU A 187 1.19 -3.72 -6.45
CA LEU A 187 1.30 -4.03 -5.03
C LEU A 187 2.24 -3.05 -4.33
N VAL A 188 1.91 -2.73 -3.09
CA VAL A 188 2.82 -2.12 -2.13
C VAL A 188 2.86 -2.97 -0.86
N ALA A 189 4.07 -3.22 -0.37
CA ALA A 189 4.33 -3.84 0.92
C ALA A 189 4.92 -2.78 1.85
N ILE A 190 4.31 -2.57 3.00
CA ILE A 190 4.79 -1.67 4.05
C ILE A 190 5.12 -2.52 5.25
N ARG A 191 6.42 -2.61 5.58
CA ARG A 191 6.92 -3.41 6.67
C ARG A 191 7.50 -2.51 7.74
N TYR A 192 7.06 -2.69 8.97
CA TYR A 192 7.73 -2.16 10.14
C TYR A 192 8.24 -3.32 10.96
N GLN A 193 9.57 -3.47 11.05
CA GLN A 193 10.19 -4.53 11.83
C GLN A 193 11.52 -4.06 12.40
N ASP A 194 11.81 -4.41 13.65
CA ASP A 194 13.10 -4.10 14.30
C ASP A 194 13.44 -2.59 14.23
N ASN A 195 12.42 -1.73 14.40
CA ASN A 195 12.49 -0.28 14.24
C ASN A 195 12.86 0.24 12.84
N ARG A 196 12.77 -0.60 11.81
CA ARG A 196 12.97 -0.21 10.41
C ARG A 196 11.64 -0.22 9.66
N LEU A 197 11.33 0.91 9.01
CA LEU A 197 10.27 1.01 8.02
C LEU A 197 10.86 0.72 6.63
N THR A 198 10.29 -0.25 5.93
CA THR A 198 10.60 -0.54 4.53
C THR A 198 9.31 -0.46 3.73
N VAL A 199 9.33 0.28 2.63
CA VAL A 199 8.24 0.32 1.65
C VAL A 199 8.77 -0.30 0.37
N SER A 200 8.06 -1.27 -0.18
CA SER A 200 8.44 -1.93 -1.42
C SER A 200 7.26 -1.97 -2.39
N THR A 201 7.53 -1.87 -3.69
CA THR A 201 6.48 -1.90 -4.71
C THR A 201 6.74 -2.96 -5.79
N ASP A 202 5.65 -3.52 -6.32
CA ASP A 202 5.63 -4.28 -7.58
C ASP A 202 4.59 -3.62 -8.50
N THR A 203 5.06 -2.81 -9.44
CA THR A 203 4.22 -2.12 -10.43
C THR A 203 4.07 -2.89 -11.74
N GLU A 204 4.83 -3.98 -11.92
CA GLU A 204 4.88 -4.74 -13.17
C GLU A 204 4.17 -6.09 -13.05
N GLY A 205 3.73 -6.49 -11.85
CA GLY A 205 3.07 -7.77 -11.60
C GLY A 205 4.01 -8.96 -11.79
N GLN A 206 5.32 -8.74 -11.62
CA GLN A 206 6.35 -9.76 -11.83
C GLN A 206 6.78 -10.45 -10.54
N ASN A 207 6.16 -10.09 -9.40
CA ASN A 207 6.59 -10.48 -8.06
C ASN A 207 8.05 -10.10 -7.79
N LYS A 208 8.48 -8.95 -8.34
CA LYS A 208 9.78 -8.33 -8.11
C LYS A 208 9.57 -7.03 -7.35
N TRP A 209 10.04 -7.02 -6.12
CA TRP A 209 9.87 -5.90 -5.20
C TRP A 209 11.03 -4.92 -5.34
N THR A 210 10.69 -3.63 -5.50
CA THR A 210 11.64 -2.52 -5.48
C THR A 210 11.44 -1.74 -4.19
N GLU A 211 12.52 -1.57 -3.40
CA GLU A 211 12.58 -0.75 -2.17
C GLU A 211 12.88 0.72 -2.49
#